data_AF-A0A7R9KGD1-F1
#
_entry.id   AF-A0A7R9KGD1-F1
#
_cell.length_a   1.000
_cell.length_b   1.000
_cell.length_c   1.000
_cell.angle_alpha   90.00
_cell.angle_beta   90.00
_cell.angle_gamma   90.00
#
_symmetry.space_group_name_H-M   'P 1'
#
loop_
_entity.id
_entity.type
_entity.pdbx_description
1 polymer ?
#
loop_
_entity_poly.entity_id
_entity_poly.type
_entity_poly.pdbx_seq_one_letter_code
_entity_poly.pdbx_strand_id
1 'polypeptide(L)'
;MFTTSGVTYGVSTGKMNGQRTDFTLDLLELKKTGFEVVAKWTKDGGIKSTTNYTSVLMQVLKVKPYIYLKENHESLEGNDKYTGYCVDLLEEIAKVFEKDFKSRFRYAIHLVEDGSYGNMKESGEWTGMIGELLRHKADLALADLTATYVREKAVDFTMPFMNLGISILFKKPGLPEPELFSFLKPFSVEVWLYLASAYLGISLLLWILSRISPYEWVNI
;
A
#
# COMPACT_ATOMS: atom_id res chain seq x y z
N MET A 1 56.67 -0.18 30.50
CA MET A 1 55.64 -0.42 29.46
C MET A 1 56.35 -0.18 28.16
N PHE A 2 56.59 -1.22 27.38
CA PHE A 2 57.27 -1.08 26.10
C PHE A 2 56.18 -0.92 25.04
N THR A 3 56.17 0.22 24.37
CA THR A 3 55.28 0.51 23.25
C THR A 3 56.14 0.63 22.01
N THR A 4 55.91 -0.27 21.05
CA THR A 4 56.57 -0.26 19.73
C THR A 4 55.52 -0.45 18.65
N SER A 5 55.78 0.02 17.44
CA SER A 5 54.92 -0.17 16.28
C SER A 5 55.53 -1.22 15.35
N GLY A 6 54.72 -2.18 14.91
CA GLY A 6 55.13 -3.23 13.98
C GLY A 6 54.07 -3.49 12.90
N VAL A 7 54.22 -4.61 12.18
CA VAL A 7 53.31 -5.02 11.08
C VAL A 7 51.87 -5.20 11.57
N THR A 8 51.70 -5.58 12.85
CA THR A 8 50.40 -5.73 13.50
C THR A 8 49.96 -4.48 14.26
N TYR A 9 50.34 -3.29 13.80
CA TYR A 9 50.13 -2.00 14.48
C TYR A 9 50.89 -1.87 15.82
N GLY A 10 50.42 -0.98 16.70
CA GLY A 10 50.98 -0.76 18.03
C GLY A 10 50.94 -2.03 18.88
N VAL A 11 52.08 -2.34 19.51
CA VAL A 11 52.25 -3.47 20.43
C VAL A 11 52.54 -2.86 21.80
N SER A 12 51.65 -3.09 22.76
CA SER A 12 51.92 -2.85 24.17
C SER A 12 51.77 -4.15 24.97
N THR A 13 52.76 -4.44 25.82
CA THR A 13 52.78 -5.64 26.65
C THR A 13 52.39 -5.31 28.09
N GLY A 14 51.59 -6.20 28.70
CA GLY A 14 51.20 -6.09 30.10
C GLY A 14 52.42 -6.16 31.03
N LYS A 15 52.48 -5.24 32.02
CA LYS A 15 53.65 -5.03 32.89
C LYS A 15 54.07 -6.26 33.72
N MET A 16 53.24 -7.31 33.87
CA MET A 16 53.48 -8.41 34.81
C MET A 16 53.66 -9.79 34.17
N ASN A 17 53.26 -10.00 32.90
CA ASN A 17 53.20 -11.33 32.30
C ASN A 17 53.68 -11.39 30.83
N GLY A 18 54.11 -10.27 30.25
CA GLY A 18 54.63 -10.22 28.87
C GLY A 18 53.59 -10.51 27.78
N GLN A 19 52.31 -10.70 28.14
CA GLN A 19 51.24 -10.93 27.18
C GLN A 19 50.87 -9.63 26.48
N ARG A 20 50.55 -9.73 25.19
CA ARG A 20 50.01 -8.61 24.41
C ARG A 20 48.54 -8.43 24.76
N THR A 21 48.23 -7.32 25.42
CA THR A 21 46.88 -7.01 25.89
C THR A 21 46.19 -5.92 25.07
N ASP A 22 46.94 -5.26 24.20
CA ASP A 22 46.50 -4.14 23.38
C ASP A 22 46.78 -4.46 21.91
N PHE A 23 45.70 -4.70 21.17
CA PHE A 23 45.73 -5.04 19.77
C PHE A 23 44.41 -4.63 19.11
N THR A 24 44.50 -4.37 17.80
CA THR A 24 43.36 -4.05 16.95
C THR A 24 43.15 -5.20 15.98
N LEU A 25 41.90 -5.63 15.80
CA LEU A 25 41.52 -6.63 14.81
C LEU A 25 40.80 -5.95 13.65
N ASP A 26 41.22 -6.26 12.43
CA ASP A 26 40.51 -5.84 11.23
C ASP A 26 39.50 -6.92 10.83
N LEU A 27 38.23 -6.55 10.73
CA LEU A 27 37.17 -7.43 10.23
C LEU A 27 37.10 -7.30 8.71
N LEU A 28 37.24 -8.43 8.03
CA LEU A 28 37.24 -8.52 6.58
C LEU A 28 35.92 -9.11 6.09
N GLU A 29 35.34 -8.51 5.07
CA GLU A 29 34.20 -9.04 4.34
C GLU A 29 34.65 -9.39 2.92
N LEU A 30 34.23 -10.57 2.43
CA LEU A 30 34.46 -10.96 1.05
C LEU A 30 33.42 -10.28 0.15
N LYS A 31 33.89 -9.41 -0.75
CA LYS A 31 33.08 -8.80 -1.80
C LYS A 31 33.49 -9.29 -3.17
N LYS A 32 32.75 -8.88 -4.21
CA LYS A 32 33.07 -9.21 -5.62
C LYS A 32 34.47 -8.76 -6.04
N THR A 33 34.97 -7.68 -5.44
CA THR A 33 36.30 -7.09 -5.67
C THR A 33 37.43 -7.73 -4.86
N GLY A 34 37.09 -8.58 -3.89
CA GLY A 34 38.05 -9.21 -2.96
C GLY A 34 37.69 -8.95 -1.49
N PHE A 35 38.62 -9.25 -0.59
CA PHE A 35 38.46 -8.97 0.84
C PHE A 35 38.66 -7.48 1.12
N GLU A 36 37.66 -6.86 1.74
CA GLU A 36 37.72 -5.46 2.18
C GLU A 36 37.57 -5.37 3.69
N VAL A 37 38.32 -4.46 4.34
CA VAL A 37 38.16 -4.17 5.77
C VAL A 37 36.88 -3.39 5.97
N VAL A 38 35.91 -3.98 6.68
CA VAL A 38 34.59 -3.38 6.92
C VAL A 38 34.44 -2.81 8.32
N ALA A 39 35.23 -3.29 9.28
CA ALA A 39 35.22 -2.78 10.64
C ALA A 39 36.57 -3.01 11.32
N LYS A 40 36.84 -2.24 12.37
CA LYS A 40 37.97 -2.47 13.27
C LYS A 40 37.45 -2.74 14.67
N TRP A 41 37.97 -3.76 15.32
CA TRP A 41 37.68 -4.04 16.73
C TRP A 41 38.86 -3.62 17.60
N THR A 42 38.55 -2.92 18.70
CA THR A 42 39.52 -2.63 19.76
C THR A 42 38.99 -3.08 21.11
N LYS A 43 39.89 -3.40 22.04
CA LYS A 43 39.53 -3.86 23.39
C LYS A 43 38.61 -2.89 24.13
N ASP A 44 38.90 -1.60 24.06
CA ASP A 44 38.15 -0.56 24.79
C ASP A 44 36.93 -0.04 24.01
N GLY A 45 36.95 -0.15 22.68
CA GLY A 45 35.99 0.48 21.78
C GLY A 45 35.03 -0.48 21.07
N GLY A 46 35.20 -1.79 21.24
CA GLY A 46 34.42 -2.80 20.52
C GLY A 46 34.60 -2.71 19.01
N ILE A 47 33.59 -3.16 18.26
CA ILE A 47 33.58 -3.11 16.79
C ILE A 47 33.16 -1.70 16.34
N LYS A 48 34.01 -1.05 15.54
CA LYS A 48 33.70 0.20 14.84
C LYS A 48 33.65 -0.05 13.34
N SER A 49 32.46 0.07 12.75
CA SER A 49 32.29 -0.05 11.30
C SER A 49 33.04 1.06 10.57
N THR A 50 33.68 0.69 9.47
CA THR A 50 34.33 1.60 8.51
C THR A 50 33.36 2.00 7.40
N THR A 51 32.24 1.27 7.22
CA THR A 51 31.21 1.60 6.23
C THR A 51 30.24 2.66 6.78
N ASN A 52 29.94 3.65 5.95
CA ASN A 52 29.04 4.77 6.28
C ASN A 52 27.74 4.78 5.45
N TYR A 53 27.33 3.61 4.97
CA TYR A 53 26.13 3.45 4.15
C TYR A 53 25.35 2.23 4.60
N THR A 54 24.04 2.33 4.46
CA THR A 54 23.09 1.23 4.63
C THR A 54 22.53 0.91 3.26
N SER A 55 22.69 -0.34 2.80
CA SER A 55 22.10 -0.82 1.55
C SER A 55 20.93 -1.74 1.88
N VAL A 56 19.74 -1.41 1.37
CA VAL A 56 18.50 -2.15 1.65
C VAL A 56 17.86 -2.62 0.35
N LEU A 57 17.58 -3.91 0.25
CA LEU A 57 16.82 -4.47 -0.85
C LEU A 57 15.32 -4.36 -0.54
N MET A 58 14.65 -3.46 -1.26
CA MET A 58 13.25 -3.12 -1.05
C MET A 58 12.38 -3.91 -2.00
N GLN A 59 11.39 -4.65 -1.49
CA GLN A 59 10.38 -5.26 -2.33
C GLN A 59 9.11 -4.43 -2.40
N VAL A 60 8.47 -4.44 -3.56
CA VAL A 60 7.27 -3.64 -3.83
C VAL A 60 6.24 -4.42 -4.65
N LEU A 61 4.99 -3.96 -4.57
CA LEU A 61 3.87 -4.44 -5.38
C LEU A 61 3.31 -3.30 -6.24
N LYS A 62 2.92 -3.57 -7.49
CA LYS A 62 2.37 -2.56 -8.40
C LYS A 62 0.90 -2.25 -8.05
N VAL A 63 0.67 -1.12 -7.37
CA VAL A 63 -0.65 -0.63 -6.99
C VAL A 63 -0.70 0.88 -7.18
N LYS A 64 -1.60 1.38 -8.04
CA LYS A 64 -1.84 2.83 -8.16
C LYS A 64 -2.65 3.34 -6.97
N PRO A 65 -2.34 4.52 -6.37
CA PRO A 65 -1.29 5.47 -6.74
C PRO A 65 0.05 5.27 -5.99
N TYR A 66 0.21 4.17 -5.26
CA TYR A 66 1.34 3.92 -4.36
C TYR A 66 2.65 3.65 -5.10
N ILE A 67 2.68 2.62 -5.96
CA ILE A 67 3.86 2.23 -6.75
C ILE A 67 3.39 1.68 -8.09
N TYR A 68 3.92 2.22 -9.18
CA TYR A 68 3.65 1.73 -10.53
C TYR A 68 4.82 2.08 -11.46
N LEU A 69 4.86 1.43 -12.62
CA LEU A 69 5.88 1.70 -13.62
C LEU A 69 5.57 3.01 -14.36
N LYS A 70 6.61 3.79 -14.64
CA LYS A 70 6.53 4.96 -15.54
C LYS A 70 6.20 4.49 -16.96
N GLU A 71 5.61 5.36 -17.78
CA GLU A 71 5.26 5.00 -19.17
C GLU A 71 6.48 4.62 -20.01
N ASN A 72 7.62 5.26 -19.79
CA ASN A 72 8.89 5.00 -20.48
C ASN A 72 9.81 4.02 -19.70
N HIS A 73 9.27 3.17 -18.83
CA HIS A 73 10.08 2.31 -17.95
C HIS A 73 11.06 1.38 -18.69
N GLU A 74 10.79 1.03 -19.94
CA GLU A 74 11.67 0.17 -20.75
C GLU A 74 13.01 0.83 -21.08
N SER A 75 13.01 2.17 -21.14
CA SER A 75 14.21 2.98 -21.35
C SER A 75 14.94 3.36 -20.07
N LEU A 76 14.40 2.98 -18.91
CA LEU A 76 14.91 3.35 -17.59
C LEU A 76 15.51 2.13 -16.89
N GLU A 77 16.50 2.37 -16.04
CA GLU A 77 17.18 1.32 -15.29
C GLU A 77 16.98 1.46 -13.78
N GLY A 78 17.10 0.36 -13.05
CA GLY A 78 17.05 0.35 -11.59
C GLY A 78 15.75 0.93 -11.01
N ASN A 79 15.92 1.84 -10.04
CA ASN A 79 14.82 2.46 -9.30
C ASN A 79 14.02 3.46 -10.15
N ASP A 80 14.64 4.03 -11.20
CA ASP A 80 14.04 5.09 -12.01
C ASP A 80 12.80 4.62 -12.78
N LYS A 81 12.65 3.31 -12.95
CA LYS A 81 11.48 2.67 -13.57
C LYS A 81 10.18 2.91 -12.81
N TYR A 82 10.27 3.15 -11.51
CA TYR A 82 9.11 3.22 -10.61
C TYR A 82 8.74 4.66 -10.28
N THR A 83 7.46 4.88 -10.03
CA THR A 83 6.90 6.15 -9.55
C THR A 83 5.67 5.89 -8.68
N GLY A 84 5.28 6.88 -7.89
CA GLY A 84 4.11 6.82 -7.01
C GLY A 84 4.45 7.28 -5.60
N TYR A 85 3.42 7.40 -4.77
CA TYR A 85 3.51 7.95 -3.42
C TYR A 85 4.60 7.29 -2.55
N CYS A 86 4.74 5.96 -2.63
CA CYS A 86 5.72 5.24 -1.83
C CYS A 86 7.16 5.41 -2.34
N VAL A 87 7.35 5.68 -3.64
CA VAL A 87 8.67 5.99 -4.20
C VAL A 87 9.13 7.35 -3.69
N ASP A 88 8.25 8.35 -3.73
CA ASP A 88 8.54 9.70 -3.21
C ASP A 88 8.84 9.64 -1.70
N LEU A 89 8.08 8.83 -0.95
CA LEU A 89 8.33 8.61 0.48
C LEU A 89 9.72 8.01 0.75
N LEU A 90 10.19 7.06 -0.08
CA LEU A 90 11.53 6.48 0.08
C LEU A 90 12.64 7.50 -0.17
N GLU A 91 12.45 8.38 -1.15
CA GLU A 91 13.39 9.48 -1.39
C GLU A 91 13.48 10.42 -0.19
N GLU A 92 12.35 10.76 0.43
CA GLU A 92 12.33 11.58 1.64
C GLU A 92 12.96 10.86 2.85
N ILE A 93 12.71 9.56 3.02
CA ILE A 93 13.39 8.76 4.04
C ILE A 93 14.90 8.79 3.82
N ALA A 94 15.36 8.60 2.58
CA ALA A 94 16.79 8.63 2.26
C ALA A 94 17.44 9.98 2.62
N LYS A 95 16.76 11.10 2.32
CA LYS A 95 17.21 12.45 2.69
C LYS A 95 17.31 12.65 4.20
N VAL A 96 16.35 12.13 4.97
CA VAL A 96 16.37 12.18 6.44
C VAL A 96 17.56 11.39 7.01
N PHE A 97 17.83 10.19 6.47
CA PHE A 97 19.00 9.40 6.89
C PHE A 97 20.33 10.12 6.64
N GLU A 98 20.45 10.78 5.49
CA GLU A 98 21.65 11.55 5.16
C GLU A 98 21.83 12.75 6.10
N LYS A 99 20.74 13.48 6.38
CA LYS A 99 20.78 14.69 7.20
C LYS A 99 20.97 14.41 8.69
N ASP A 100 20.20 13.50 9.25
CA ASP A 100 20.09 13.32 10.70
C ASP A 100 21.07 12.26 11.22
N PHE A 101 21.33 11.22 10.43
CA PHE A 101 22.20 10.10 10.82
C PHE A 101 23.57 10.13 10.13
N LYS A 102 23.83 11.09 9.24
CA LYS A 102 25.07 11.21 8.44
C LYS A 102 25.43 9.90 7.74
N SER A 103 24.41 9.11 7.38
CA SER A 103 24.55 7.81 6.74
C SER A 103 23.88 7.84 5.38
N ARG A 104 24.54 7.28 4.37
CA ARG A 104 23.96 7.18 3.03
C ARG A 104 23.00 5.99 2.98
N PHE A 105 21.70 6.28 2.92
CA PHE A 105 20.68 5.26 2.71
C PHE A 105 20.56 4.92 1.22
N ARG A 106 21.07 3.75 0.84
CA ARG A 106 20.98 3.21 -0.52
C ARG A 106 19.92 2.13 -0.53
N TYR A 107 19.08 2.13 -1.55
CA TYR A 107 18.05 1.11 -1.71
C TYR A 107 17.93 0.66 -3.15
N ALA A 108 17.49 -0.58 -3.35
CA ALA A 108 17.17 -1.13 -4.66
C ALA A 108 15.75 -1.68 -4.65
N ILE A 109 14.92 -1.23 -5.57
CA ILE A 109 13.52 -1.64 -5.69
C ILE A 109 13.42 -2.88 -6.60
N HIS A 110 12.80 -3.94 -6.09
CA HIS A 110 12.42 -5.11 -6.88
C HIS A 110 10.93 -5.42 -6.69
N LEU A 111 10.34 -5.99 -7.74
CA LEU A 111 8.96 -6.46 -7.70
C LEU A 111 8.89 -7.84 -7.05
N VAL A 112 7.89 -8.04 -6.19
CA VAL A 112 7.54 -9.37 -5.69
C VAL A 112 7.23 -10.30 -6.86
N GLU A 113 7.77 -11.53 -6.82
CA GLU A 113 7.73 -12.46 -7.96
C GLU A 113 6.30 -12.90 -8.30
N ASP A 114 5.48 -13.17 -7.29
CA ASP A 114 4.13 -13.73 -7.45
C ASP A 114 3.01 -12.67 -7.48
N GLY A 115 3.34 -11.38 -7.33
CA GLY A 115 2.36 -10.30 -7.31
C GLY A 115 1.43 -10.30 -6.10
N SER A 116 1.79 -10.95 -4.99
CA SER A 116 0.95 -11.08 -3.78
C SER A 116 1.54 -10.36 -2.56
N TYR A 117 0.67 -9.85 -1.69
CA TYR A 117 1.08 -9.37 -0.37
C TYR A 117 1.68 -10.46 0.52
N GLY A 118 1.15 -11.68 0.37
CA GLY A 118 1.52 -12.82 1.18
C GLY A 118 0.37 -13.33 2.03
N ASN A 119 0.11 -14.63 1.86
CA ASN A 119 -0.87 -15.41 2.58
C ASN A 119 -0.18 -16.65 3.16
N MET A 120 -0.64 -17.07 4.33
CA MET A 120 -0.18 -18.32 4.94
C MET A 120 -0.89 -19.49 4.25
N LYS A 121 -0.13 -20.39 3.65
CA LYS A 121 -0.64 -21.65 3.08
C LYS A 121 -1.02 -22.61 4.20
N GLU A 122 -1.81 -23.64 3.87
CA GLU A 122 -2.11 -24.74 4.79
C GLU A 122 -0.85 -25.48 5.28
N SER A 123 0.22 -25.49 4.47
CA SER A 123 1.54 -26.03 4.85
C SER A 123 2.27 -25.21 5.92
N GLY A 124 1.76 -24.01 6.27
CA GLY A 124 2.41 -23.06 7.16
C GLY A 124 3.41 -22.13 6.49
N GLU A 125 3.67 -22.30 5.19
CA GLU A 125 4.57 -21.43 4.42
C GLU A 125 3.87 -20.13 3.98
N TRP A 126 4.60 -19.01 4.00
CA TRP A 126 4.11 -17.74 3.47
C TRP A 126 4.45 -17.54 1.99
N THR A 127 3.48 -17.03 1.24
CA THR A 127 3.67 -16.53 -0.14
C THR A 127 3.98 -15.03 -0.16
N GLY A 128 4.15 -14.47 -1.35
CA GLY A 128 4.20 -13.03 -1.58
C GLY A 128 5.31 -12.34 -0.83
N MET A 129 5.07 -11.06 -0.55
CA MET A 129 6.06 -10.21 0.11
C MET A 129 6.47 -10.75 1.47
N ILE A 130 5.52 -11.22 2.29
CA ILE A 130 5.85 -11.81 3.60
C ILE A 130 6.76 -13.03 3.44
N GLY A 131 6.47 -13.91 2.47
CA GLY A 131 7.30 -15.07 2.20
C GLY A 131 8.70 -14.71 1.73
N GLU A 132 8.84 -13.67 0.90
CA GLU A 132 10.14 -13.22 0.41
C GLU A 132 10.99 -12.60 1.51
N LEU A 133 10.39 -11.83 2.43
CA LEU A 133 11.05 -11.34 3.64
C LEU A 133 11.56 -12.50 4.52
N LEU A 134 10.71 -13.49 4.78
CA LEU A 134 11.09 -14.67 5.58
C LEU A 134 12.20 -15.51 4.94
N ARG A 135 12.29 -15.52 3.61
CA ARG A 135 13.35 -16.21 2.86
C ARG A 135 14.58 -15.33 2.64
N HIS A 136 14.63 -14.12 3.22
CA HIS A 136 15.70 -13.14 3.04
C HIS A 136 15.98 -12.81 1.56
N LYS A 137 14.94 -12.86 0.71
CA LYS A 137 15.02 -12.34 -0.67
C LYS A 137 14.91 -10.82 -0.72
N ALA A 138 14.40 -10.21 0.34
CA ALA A 138 14.25 -8.78 0.53
C ALA A 138 14.56 -8.41 1.99
N ASP A 139 15.01 -7.18 2.21
CA ASP A 139 15.28 -6.64 3.55
C ASP A 139 14.08 -5.89 4.11
N LEU A 140 13.29 -5.25 3.24
CA LEU A 140 12.08 -4.52 3.61
C LEU A 140 11.01 -4.66 2.53
N ALA A 141 9.74 -4.69 2.92
CA ALA A 141 8.61 -4.58 2.01
C ALA A 141 7.96 -3.19 2.13
N LEU A 142 7.79 -2.52 1.00
CA LEU A 142 7.07 -1.25 0.91
C LEU A 142 5.83 -1.42 0.04
N ALA A 143 4.67 -1.39 0.69
CA ALA A 143 3.37 -1.50 0.04
C ALA A 143 2.28 -0.96 0.96
N ASP A 144 1.06 -0.87 0.44
CA ASP A 144 -0.19 -0.71 1.18
C ASP A 144 -0.58 -1.99 1.94
N LEU A 145 0.37 -2.57 2.68
CA LEU A 145 0.20 -3.82 3.41
C LEU A 145 -0.49 -3.56 4.75
N THR A 146 -1.72 -4.05 4.90
CA THR A 146 -2.42 -4.01 6.19
C THR A 146 -1.72 -4.90 7.22
N ALA A 147 -1.27 -4.31 8.32
CA ALA A 147 -0.81 -5.02 9.50
C ALA A 147 -1.98 -5.80 10.12
N THR A 148 -1.81 -7.10 10.30
CA THR A 148 -2.80 -7.97 10.94
C THR A 148 -2.07 -8.87 11.93
N TYR A 149 -2.78 -9.35 12.94
CA TYR A 149 -2.23 -10.23 13.97
C TYR A 149 -1.46 -11.44 13.41
N VAL A 150 -1.98 -12.06 12.35
CA VAL A 150 -1.33 -13.24 11.75
C VAL A 150 -0.03 -12.86 11.03
N ARG A 151 0.02 -11.68 10.41
CA ARG A 151 1.22 -11.18 9.73
C ARG A 151 2.28 -10.68 10.72
N GLU A 152 1.87 -10.02 11.79
CA GLU A 152 2.77 -9.56 12.87
C GLU A 152 3.48 -10.71 13.59
N LYS A 153 2.90 -11.92 13.59
CA LYS A 153 3.59 -13.12 14.09
C LYS A 153 4.73 -13.59 13.19
N ALA A 154 4.72 -13.20 11.92
CA ALA A 154 5.68 -13.64 10.92
C ALA A 154 6.76 -12.58 10.66
N VAL A 155 6.38 -11.31 10.62
CA VAL A 155 7.29 -10.19 10.34
C VAL A 155 6.98 -9.01 11.24
N ASP A 156 8.00 -8.20 11.52
CA ASP A 156 7.83 -6.96 12.27
C ASP A 156 7.29 -5.85 11.37
N PHE A 157 6.40 -5.02 11.93
CA PHE A 157 5.83 -3.86 11.26
C PHE A 157 6.32 -2.56 11.92
N THR A 158 6.42 -1.50 11.11
CA THR A 158 6.57 -0.13 11.63
C THR A 158 5.25 0.37 12.20
N MET A 159 5.28 1.52 12.87
CA MET A 159 4.05 2.24 13.16
C MET A 159 3.28 2.54 11.86
N PRO A 160 1.95 2.35 11.81
CA PRO A 160 1.15 2.68 10.64
C PRO A 160 1.29 4.17 10.31
N PHE A 161 1.58 4.49 9.05
CA PHE A 161 1.71 5.87 8.57
C PHE A 161 0.44 6.38 7.87
N MET A 162 -0.51 5.49 7.57
CA MET A 162 -1.78 5.82 6.93
C MET A 162 -2.92 5.03 7.58
N ASN A 163 -3.96 5.73 8.03
CA ASN A 163 -5.15 5.12 8.59
C ASN A 163 -6.20 4.95 7.49
N LEU A 164 -6.57 3.70 7.22
CA LEU A 164 -7.60 3.35 6.24
C LEU A 164 -8.69 2.52 6.92
N GLY A 165 -9.90 2.59 6.36
CA GLY A 165 -11.05 1.80 6.79
C GLY A 165 -11.69 1.07 5.61
N ILE A 166 -12.49 0.06 5.92
CA ILE A 166 -13.27 -0.65 4.90
C ILE A 166 -14.41 0.26 4.45
N SER A 167 -14.54 0.48 3.15
CA SER A 167 -15.63 1.25 2.55
C SER A 167 -16.25 0.45 1.40
N ILE A 168 -17.55 0.67 1.16
CA ILE A 168 -18.28 0.02 0.07
C ILE A 168 -18.37 1.00 -1.09
N LEU A 169 -17.73 0.64 -2.20
CA LEU A 169 -17.89 1.36 -3.46
C LEU A 169 -18.97 0.68 -4.29
N PHE A 170 -20.00 1.43 -4.68
CA PHE A 170 -21.03 0.96 -5.61
C PHE A 170 -21.23 1.97 -6.74
N LYS A 171 -21.69 1.48 -7.89
CA LYS A 171 -21.97 2.32 -9.05
C LYS A 171 -23.08 3.29 -8.67
N LYS A 172 -22.84 4.60 -8.88
CA LYS A 172 -23.87 5.62 -8.76
C LYS A 172 -25.08 5.21 -9.62
N PRO A 173 -26.28 5.07 -9.04
CA PRO A 173 -27.46 4.74 -9.83
C PRO A 173 -27.65 5.81 -10.91
N GLY A 174 -28.02 5.39 -12.11
CA GLY A 174 -28.44 6.32 -13.16
C GLY A 174 -29.63 7.12 -12.67
N LEU A 175 -29.71 8.40 -13.08
CA LEU A 175 -30.96 9.14 -12.91
C LEU A 175 -32.02 8.43 -13.77
N PRO A 176 -33.20 8.14 -13.22
CA PRO A 176 -34.29 7.62 -14.04
C PRO A 176 -34.60 8.64 -15.14
N GLU A 177 -34.80 8.15 -16.37
CA GLU A 177 -35.24 9.00 -17.46
C GLU A 177 -36.63 9.58 -17.15
N PRO A 178 -36.91 10.85 -17.51
CA PRO A 178 -38.21 11.45 -17.27
C PRO A 178 -39.28 10.71 -18.07
N GLU A 179 -40.15 9.97 -17.37
CA GLU A 179 -41.26 9.29 -18.00
C GLU A 179 -42.39 10.27 -18.34
N LEU A 180 -42.80 10.29 -19.62
CA LEU A 180 -43.84 11.19 -20.16
C LEU A 180 -45.19 11.09 -19.41
N PHE A 181 -45.51 9.91 -18.87
CA PHE A 181 -46.75 9.64 -18.16
C PHE A 181 -46.57 9.47 -16.64
N SER A 182 -45.48 10.01 -16.09
CA SER A 182 -45.19 9.96 -14.64
C SER A 182 -46.32 10.53 -13.78
N PHE A 183 -47.10 11.48 -14.29
CA PHE A 183 -48.27 12.04 -13.61
C PHE A 183 -49.45 11.06 -13.47
N LEU A 184 -49.50 9.98 -14.25
CA LEU A 184 -50.53 8.93 -14.14
C LEU A 184 -50.20 7.88 -13.08
N LYS A 185 -48.93 7.77 -12.67
CA LYS A 185 -48.44 6.78 -11.68
C LYS A 185 -49.06 6.84 -10.28
N PRO A 186 -49.57 7.97 -9.77
CA PRO A 186 -50.19 8.00 -8.44
C PRO A 186 -51.42 7.10 -8.30
N PHE A 187 -52.08 6.72 -9.40
CA PHE A 187 -53.24 5.83 -9.41
C PHE A 187 -52.98 4.58 -10.26
N SER A 188 -53.53 3.44 -9.84
CA SER A 188 -53.49 2.22 -10.63
C SER A 188 -54.35 2.35 -11.89
N VAL A 189 -54.04 1.53 -12.91
CA VAL A 189 -54.85 1.47 -14.15
C VAL A 189 -56.32 1.17 -13.84
N GLU A 190 -56.60 0.38 -12.81
CA GLU A 190 -57.96 0.07 -12.37
C GLU A 190 -58.73 1.32 -11.92
N VAL A 191 -58.11 2.20 -11.13
CA VAL A 191 -58.74 3.46 -10.70
C VAL A 191 -59.05 4.34 -11.90
N TRP A 192 -58.16 4.40 -12.88
CA TRP A 192 -58.41 5.13 -14.14
C TRP A 192 -59.57 4.52 -14.93
N LEU A 193 -59.68 3.20 -15.01
CA LEU A 193 -60.80 2.50 -15.64
C LEU A 193 -62.11 2.75 -14.90
N TYR A 194 -62.10 2.72 -13.56
CA TYR A 194 -63.27 3.06 -12.75
C TYR A 194 -63.70 4.51 -12.98
N LEU A 195 -62.77 5.46 -13.01
CA LEU A 195 -63.05 6.87 -13.30
C LEU A 195 -63.69 7.05 -14.68
N ALA A 196 -63.14 6.38 -15.71
CA ALA A 196 -63.70 6.40 -17.06
C ALA A 196 -65.10 5.78 -17.12
N SER A 197 -65.31 4.63 -16.46
CA SER A 197 -66.61 3.96 -16.41
C SER A 197 -67.66 4.78 -15.64
N ALA A 198 -67.28 5.42 -14.53
CA ALA A 198 -68.14 6.29 -13.74
C ALA A 198 -68.52 7.54 -14.54
N TYR A 199 -67.57 8.13 -15.27
CA TYR A 199 -67.85 9.25 -16.17
C TYR A 199 -68.88 8.88 -17.24
N LEU A 200 -68.68 7.77 -17.95
CA LEU A 200 -69.63 7.28 -18.95
C LEU A 200 -71.00 6.95 -18.33
N GLY A 201 -71.02 6.33 -17.15
CA GLY A 201 -72.25 6.00 -16.42
C GLY A 201 -73.04 7.24 -16.02
N ILE A 202 -72.38 8.26 -15.45
CA ILE A 202 -73.02 9.54 -15.09
C ILE A 202 -73.53 10.26 -16.34
N SER A 203 -72.74 10.32 -17.42
CA SER A 203 -73.18 10.93 -18.67
C SER A 203 -74.42 10.25 -19.25
N LEU A 204 -74.48 8.91 -19.22
CA LEU A 204 -75.64 8.16 -19.67
C LEU A 204 -76.87 8.43 -18.79
N LEU A 205 -76.70 8.46 -17.45
CA LEU A 205 -77.78 8.78 -16.52
C LEU A 205 -78.32 10.19 -16.76
N LEU A 206 -77.45 11.19 -16.94
CA LEU A 206 -77.85 12.56 -17.26
C LEU A 206 -78.56 12.64 -18.62
N TRP A 207 -78.12 11.88 -19.62
CA TRP A 207 -78.81 11.80 -20.91
C TRP A 207 -80.23 11.20 -20.76
N ILE A 208 -80.40 10.15 -19.96
CA ILE A 208 -81.72 9.57 -19.68
C ILE A 208 -82.60 10.55 -18.90
N LEU A 209 -82.05 11.19 -17.87
CA LEU A 209 -82.77 12.16 -17.05
C LEU A 209 -83.23 13.37 -17.86
N SER A 210 -82.36 13.92 -18.70
CA SER A 210 -82.75 15.02 -19.59
C SER A 210 -83.86 14.60 -20.56
N ARG A 211 -83.87 13.35 -21.04
CA ARG A 211 -84.96 12.81 -21.88
C ARG A 211 -86.30 12.64 -21.14
N ILE A 212 -86.27 12.39 -19.83
CA ILE A 212 -87.48 12.14 -19.01
C ILE A 212 -87.99 13.42 -18.34
N SER A 213 -87.13 14.40 -18.06
CA SER A 213 -87.53 15.64 -17.42
C SER A 213 -88.25 16.56 -18.45
N PRO A 214 -89.55 16.87 -18.29
CA PRO A 214 -90.29 17.63 -19.29
C PRO A 214 -89.88 19.10 -19.37
N TYR A 215 -89.22 19.62 -18.33
CA TYR A 215 -88.88 21.05 -18.18
C TYR A 215 -87.54 21.44 -18.81
N GLU A 216 -86.69 20.49 -19.20
CA GLU A 216 -85.39 20.78 -19.83
C GLU A 216 -85.44 20.84 -21.37
N TRP A 217 -86.55 20.40 -21.99
CA TRP A 217 -86.73 20.41 -23.46
C TRP A 217 -87.34 21.69 -24.00
N VAL A 218 -87.94 22.51 -23.13
CA VAL A 218 -88.60 23.73 -23.53
C VAL A 218 -87.55 24.83 -23.54
N ASN A 219 -87.03 25.13 -24.74
CA ASN A 219 -86.33 26.39 -24.98
C ASN A 219 -87.32 27.54 -24.68
N ILE A 220 -87.00 28.35 -23.68
CA ILE A 220 -87.51 29.73 -23.61
C ILE A 220 -86.60 30.58 -24.49
#